data_AF-F4HBX6-F1
#
_entry.id   AF-F4HBX6-F1
#
_cell.length_a   1.000
_cell.length_b   1.000
_cell.length_c   1.000
_cell.angle_alpha   90.00
_cell.angle_beta   90.00
_cell.angle_gamma   90.00
#
_symmetry.space_group_name_H-M   'P 1'
#
loop_
_entity.id
_entity.type
_entity.pdbx_description
1 polymer ?
#
loop_
_entity_poly.entity_id
_entity_poly.type
_entity_poly.pdbx_seq_one_letter_code
_entity_poly.pdbx_strand_id
1 'polypeptide(L)'
;MLKKFRLENNLSPNVGAWKDILDAYNDEVTDEDVWHIAKESKEVPEIANIYQYLLIEKILNHLRDEIKSLSRVSLYMHINFSYTYFYVEGYSIDSVEKYFEILDKVKANY
;
A
#
# COMPACT_ATOMS: atom_id res chain seq x y z
N MET A 1 12.47 7.57 2.51
CA MET A 1 11.85 8.67 1.73
C MET A 1 12.61 8.77 0.41
N LEU A 2 11.91 8.67 -0.72
CA LEU A 2 12.47 8.75 -2.07
C LEU A 2 13.16 10.12 -2.27
N LYS A 3 14.43 10.26 -1.85
CA LYS A 3 15.15 11.56 -1.77
C LYS A 3 15.21 12.31 -3.11
N LYS A 4 14.98 11.61 -4.22
CA LYS A 4 15.08 12.14 -5.58
C LYS A 4 13.80 12.83 -6.08
N PHE A 5 12.67 12.61 -5.43
CA PHE A 5 11.39 13.12 -5.89
C PHE A 5 10.70 13.93 -4.77
N ARG A 6 10.42 15.21 -5.02
CA ARG A 6 9.59 16.04 -4.13
C ARG A 6 8.11 15.61 -4.28
N LEU A 7 7.77 14.43 -3.75
CA LEU A 7 6.43 13.83 -3.88
C LEU A 7 5.48 14.27 -2.76
N GLU A 8 5.96 15.00 -1.76
CA GLU A 8 5.25 15.21 -0.48
C GLU A 8 3.83 15.78 -0.63
N ASN A 9 3.57 16.62 -1.64
CA ASN A 9 2.24 17.19 -1.90
C ASN A 9 1.33 16.29 -2.77
N ASN A 10 1.89 15.22 -3.33
CA ASN A 10 1.29 14.34 -4.32
C ASN A 10 0.98 12.95 -3.75
N LEU A 11 1.15 12.76 -2.44
CA LEU A 11 0.96 11.49 -1.75
C LEU A 11 -0.29 11.56 -0.87
N SER A 12 -0.95 10.42 -0.69
CA SER A 12 -2.04 10.28 0.27
C SER A 12 -1.55 10.63 1.68
N PRO A 13 -2.41 11.24 2.51
CA PRO A 13 -2.11 11.44 3.93
C PRO A 13 -1.78 10.13 4.66
N ASN A 14 -2.22 8.98 4.13
CA ASN A 14 -2.04 7.67 4.74
C ASN A 14 -0.71 6.99 4.38
N VAL A 15 0.13 7.60 3.53
CA VAL A 15 1.42 7.00 3.14
C VAL A 15 2.34 6.75 4.35
N GLY A 16 2.29 7.60 5.37
CA GLY A 16 3.02 7.38 6.62
C GLY A 16 2.64 6.04 7.25
N ALA A 17 1.34 5.81 7.46
CA ALA A 17 0.83 4.56 8.01
C ALA A 17 1.17 3.33 7.16
N TRP A 18 1.09 3.44 5.83
CA TRP A 18 1.45 2.32 4.95
C TRP A 18 2.92 1.94 5.06
N LYS A 19 3.81 2.91 5.21
CA LYS A 19 5.22 2.64 5.48
C LYS A 19 5.40 1.96 6.83
N ASP A 20 4.75 2.47 7.87
CA ASP A 20 4.87 1.92 9.22
C ASP A 20 4.33 0.48 9.32
N ILE A 21 3.31 0.14 8.51
CA ILE A 21 2.82 -1.25 8.37
C ILE A 21 3.91 -2.14 7.73
N LEU A 22 4.53 -1.71 6.64
CA LEU A 22 5.60 -2.49 6.00
C LEU A 22 6.83 -2.64 6.89
N ASP A 23 7.19 -1.58 7.63
CA ASP A 23 8.27 -1.60 8.61
C ASP A 23 8.03 -2.68 9.68
N ALA A 24 6.78 -2.92 10.09
CA ALA A 24 6.41 -3.99 11.02
C ALA A 24 6.70 -5.41 10.46
N TYR A 25 6.75 -5.55 9.13
CA TYR A 25 7.14 -6.78 8.43
C TYR A 25 8.64 -6.82 8.04
N ASN A 26 9.42 -5.80 8.40
CA ASN A 26 10.78 -5.58 7.88
C ASN A 26 10.83 -5.52 6.33
N ASP A 27 9.80 -4.95 5.72
CA ASP A 27 9.69 -4.73 4.28
C ASP A 27 9.66 -3.23 3.97
N GLU A 28 10.05 -2.85 2.76
CA GLU A 28 9.98 -1.47 2.30
C GLU A 28 9.77 -1.39 0.78
N VAL A 29 9.37 -0.21 0.30
CA VAL A 29 9.42 0.13 -1.13
C VAL A 29 10.65 0.97 -1.38
N THR A 30 11.54 0.47 -2.22
CA THR A 30 12.80 1.11 -2.58
C THR A 30 12.66 1.98 -3.83
N ASP A 31 13.63 2.87 -4.06
CA ASP A 31 13.74 3.63 -5.31
C ASP A 31 13.82 2.68 -6.53
N GLU A 32 14.50 1.54 -6.40
CA GLU A 32 14.70 0.59 -7.51
C GLU A 32 13.39 -0.08 -7.92
N ASP A 33 12.53 -0.43 -6.94
CA ASP A 33 11.18 -0.98 -7.20
C ASP A 33 10.35 -0.01 -8.04
N VAL A 34 10.36 1.28 -7.67
CA VAL A 34 9.64 2.34 -8.38
C VAL A 34 10.20 2.52 -9.79
N TRP A 35 11.53 2.53 -9.93
CA TRP A 35 12.18 2.69 -11.23
C TRP A 35 11.98 1.50 -12.16
N HIS A 36 11.87 0.29 -11.61
CA HIS A 36 11.59 -0.91 -12.38
C HIS A 36 10.27 -0.75 -13.14
N ILE A 37 9.19 -0.34 -12.46
CA ILE A 37 7.89 -0.08 -13.08
C ILE A 37 7.95 1.15 -14.00
N ALA A 38 8.54 2.25 -13.54
CA ALA A 38 8.55 3.51 -14.29
C ALA A 38 9.25 3.40 -15.66
N LYS A 39 10.29 2.56 -15.78
CA LYS A 39 11.03 2.35 -17.03
C LYS A 39 10.24 1.60 -18.10
N GLU A 40 9.23 0.83 -17.72
CA GLU A 40 8.38 0.09 -18.66
C GLU A 40 7.23 0.94 -19.21
N SER A 41 7.01 2.13 -18.65
CA SER A 41 5.94 3.03 -19.06
C SER A 41 6.15 3.58 -20.46
N LYS A 42 5.10 3.51 -21.29
CA LYS A 42 5.05 4.13 -22.63
C LYS A 42 4.76 5.63 -22.57
N GLU A 43 4.29 6.11 -21.42
CA GLU A 43 3.97 7.51 -21.14
C GLU A 43 4.82 8.03 -19.98
N VAL A 44 4.78 9.34 -19.70
CA VAL A 44 5.50 9.92 -18.55
C VAL A 44 4.95 9.28 -17.26
N PRO A 45 5.77 8.55 -16.50
CA PRO A 45 5.27 7.81 -15.34
C PRO A 45 4.94 8.75 -14.18
N GLU A 46 3.76 8.56 -13.59
CA GLU A 46 3.34 9.24 -12.37
C GLU A 46 3.99 8.57 -11.15
N ILE A 47 5.23 8.95 -10.84
CA ILE A 47 6.06 8.33 -9.80
C ILE A 47 5.36 8.26 -8.43
N ALA A 48 4.57 9.28 -8.07
CA ALA A 48 3.79 9.28 -6.82
C ALA A 48 2.77 8.13 -6.79
N ASN A 49 2.11 7.85 -7.90
CA ASN A 49 1.09 6.81 -8.01
C ASN A 49 1.74 5.43 -8.02
N ILE A 50 2.86 5.27 -8.72
CA ILE A 50 3.65 4.02 -8.70
C ILE A 50 4.12 3.69 -7.28
N TYR A 51 4.66 4.66 -6.56
CA TYR A 51 5.13 4.45 -5.18
C TYR A 51 3.99 4.01 -4.25
N GLN A 52 2.85 4.69 -4.32
CA GLN A 52 1.67 4.36 -3.50
C GLN A 52 1.07 3.01 -3.88
N TYR A 53 1.06 2.67 -5.17
CA TYR A 53 0.67 1.35 -5.65
C TYR A 53 1.54 0.26 -5.02
N LEU A 54 2.87 0.40 -5.10
CA LEU A 54 3.81 -0.56 -4.54
C LEU A 54 3.66 -0.72 -3.02
N LEU A 55 3.41 0.37 -2.29
CA LEU A 55 3.13 0.31 -0.85
C LEU A 55 1.89 -0.56 -0.56
N ILE A 56 0.77 -0.26 -1.23
CA ILE A 56 -0.48 -0.98 -1.05
C ILE A 56 -0.35 -2.44 -1.50
N GLU A 57 0.34 -2.69 -2.61
CA GLU A 57 0.57 -4.03 -3.15
C GLU A 57 1.37 -4.91 -2.17
N LYS A 58 2.45 -4.39 -1.59
CA LYS A 58 3.22 -5.12 -0.58
C LYS A 58 2.40 -5.40 0.68
N ILE A 59 1.63 -4.42 1.16
CA ILE A 59 0.73 -4.64 2.32
C ILE A 59 -0.29 -5.74 1.99
N LEU A 60 -0.82 -5.75 0.77
CA LEU A 60 -1.69 -6.81 0.30
C LEU A 60 -0.97 -8.16 0.25
N ASN A 61 0.29 -8.22 -0.18
CA ASN A 61 1.11 -9.43 -0.17
C ASN A 61 1.23 -10.03 1.23
N HIS A 62 1.60 -9.21 2.23
CA HIS A 62 1.63 -9.64 3.64
C HIS A 62 0.25 -10.09 4.13
N LEU A 63 -0.82 -9.37 3.76
CA LEU A 63 -2.18 -9.81 4.06
C LEU A 63 -2.49 -11.18 3.42
N ARG A 64 -2.01 -11.47 2.20
CA ARG A 64 -2.19 -12.77 1.51
C ARG A 64 -1.47 -13.89 2.26
N ASP A 65 -0.26 -13.64 2.72
CA ASP A 65 0.57 -14.64 3.40
C ASP A 65 0.01 -15.01 4.77
N GLU A 66 -0.62 -14.05 5.44
CA GLU A 66 -1.21 -14.21 6.76
C GLU A 66 -2.58 -14.91 6.77
N ILE A 67 -3.28 -14.97 5.63
CA ILE A 67 -4.64 -15.52 5.55
C ILE A 67 -4.76 -16.61 4.49
N LYS A 68 -5.47 -17.70 4.81
CA LYS A 68 -5.54 -18.87 3.93
C LYS A 68 -6.28 -18.62 2.62
N SER A 69 -7.18 -17.64 2.57
CA SER A 69 -7.97 -17.34 1.37
C SER A 69 -8.48 -15.90 1.33
N LEU A 70 -7.81 -15.05 0.55
CA LEU A 70 -8.26 -13.69 0.21
C LEU A 70 -9.51 -13.62 -0.66
N SER A 71 -9.93 -14.73 -1.29
CA SER A 71 -11.06 -14.73 -2.23
C SER A 71 -12.38 -14.27 -1.61
N ARG A 72 -12.46 -14.25 -0.28
CA ARG A 72 -13.63 -13.81 0.48
C ARG A 72 -13.43 -12.45 1.15
N VAL A 73 -12.24 -11.86 1.03
CA VAL A 73 -11.93 -10.58 1.63
C VAL A 73 -12.27 -9.46 0.67
N SER A 74 -13.13 -8.54 1.10
CA SER A 74 -13.46 -7.35 0.32
C SER A 74 -12.29 -6.38 0.30
N LEU A 75 -11.71 -6.14 -0.88
CA LEU A 75 -10.59 -5.21 -1.08
C LEU A 75 -11.02 -4.08 -2.01
N TYR A 76 -10.74 -2.84 -1.61
CA TYR A 76 -10.93 -1.68 -2.48
C TYR A 76 -9.70 -0.78 -2.41
N MET A 77 -9.15 -0.44 -3.58
CA MET A 77 -8.07 0.52 -3.71
C MET A 77 -8.40 1.54 -4.81
N HIS A 78 -7.99 2.78 -4.59
CA HIS A 78 -8.03 3.83 -5.60
C HIS A 78 -6.72 4.61 -5.51
N ILE A 79 -6.06 4.85 -6.63
CA ILE A 79 -4.75 5.51 -6.67
C ILE A 79 -4.82 6.72 -7.58
N ASN A 80 -4.64 7.90 -6.98
CA ASN A 80 -4.62 9.17 -7.68
C ASN A 80 -4.03 10.28 -6.79
N PHE A 81 -2.71 10.42 -6.82
CA PHE A 81 -1.96 11.41 -6.04
C PHE A 81 -2.37 11.39 -4.55
N SER A 82 -2.73 12.56 -3.99
CA SER A 82 -3.20 12.69 -2.61
C SER A 82 -4.60 12.10 -2.38
N TYR A 83 -5.35 11.85 -3.44
CA TYR A 83 -6.66 11.18 -3.41
C TYR A 83 -6.49 9.66 -3.58
N THR A 84 -5.55 9.07 -2.85
CA THR A 84 -5.31 7.62 -2.85
C THR A 84 -5.88 6.98 -1.58
N TYR A 85 -6.60 5.89 -1.75
CA TYR A 85 -7.27 5.15 -0.69
C TYR A 85 -7.02 3.65 -0.76
N PHE A 86 -7.02 3.03 0.41
CA PHE A 86 -6.93 1.59 0.56
C PHE A 86 -7.87 1.13 1.67
N TYR A 87 -8.76 0.19 1.34
CA TYR A 87 -9.75 -0.36 2.23
C TYR A 87 -9.74 -1.90 2.21
N VAL A 88 -9.91 -2.49 3.38
CA VAL A 88 -10.09 -3.94 3.59
C VAL A 88 -11.35 -4.14 4.43
N GLU A 89 -12.27 -4.97 3.96
CA GLU A 89 -13.59 -5.20 4.60
C GLU A 89 -14.37 -3.90 4.84
N GLY A 90 -14.23 -2.93 3.93
CA GLY A 90 -14.87 -1.62 4.03
C GLY A 90 -14.24 -0.66 5.05
N TYR A 91 -13.16 -1.07 5.73
CA TYR A 91 -12.40 -0.23 6.65
C TYR A 91 -11.18 0.38 5.98
N SER A 92 -10.98 1.67 6.18
CA SER A 92 -9.78 2.39 5.74
C SER A 92 -8.54 1.82 6.44
N ILE A 93 -7.47 1.61 5.68
CA ILE A 93 -6.14 1.28 6.19
C ILE A 93 -5.35 2.58 6.31
N ASP A 94 -5.43 3.21 7.47
CA ASP A 94 -4.85 4.52 7.77
C ASP A 94 -3.97 4.54 9.04
N SER A 95 -3.81 3.40 9.71
CA SER A 95 -2.85 3.23 10.82
C SER A 95 -2.39 1.78 10.92
N VAL A 96 -1.26 1.57 11.61
CA VAL A 96 -0.72 0.23 11.89
C VAL A 96 -1.70 -0.58 12.76
N GLU A 97 -2.24 0.05 13.81
CA GLU A 97 -3.22 -0.58 14.70
C GLU A 97 -4.47 -0.99 13.93
N LYS A 98 -4.92 -0.14 13.01
CA LYS A 98 -6.10 -0.42 12.21
C LYS A 98 -5.88 -1.62 11.28
N TYR A 99 -4.71 -1.70 10.67
CA TYR A 99 -4.32 -2.84 9.85
C TYR A 99 -4.35 -4.15 10.64
N PHE A 100 -3.70 -4.22 11.80
CA PHE A 100 -3.66 -5.44 12.61
C PHE A 100 -5.05 -5.79 13.21
N GLU A 101 -5.86 -4.79 13.58
CA GLU A 101 -7.25 -5.02 13.99
C GLU A 101 -8.05 -5.72 12.88
N ILE A 102 -7.90 -5.27 11.63
CA ILE A 102 -8.59 -5.87 10.49
C ILE A 102 -8.01 -7.24 10.16
N LEU A 103 -6.69 -7.40 10.24
CA LEU A 103 -6.03 -8.69 10.03
C LEU A 103 -6.58 -9.76 10.98
N ASP A 104 -6.69 -9.45 12.26
CA ASP A 104 -7.24 -10.35 13.27
C ASP A 104 -8.71 -10.69 13.00
N LYS A 105 -9.52 -9.70 12.58
CA LYS A 105 -10.92 -9.93 12.18
C LYS A 105 -11.02 -10.84 10.96
N VAL A 106 -10.18 -10.64 9.96
CA VAL A 106 -10.17 -11.45 8.74
C VAL A 106 -9.74 -12.89 9.08
N LYS A 107 -8.68 -13.07 9.88
CA LYS A 107 -8.23 -14.39 10.36
C LYS A 107 -9.27 -15.13 11.19
N ALA A 108 -10.10 -14.41 11.96
CA ALA A 108 -11.16 -15.03 12.76
C ALA A 108 -12.36 -15.50 11.92
N ASN A 109 -12.57 -14.93 10.73
CA ASN A 109 -13.74 -15.17 9.90
C ASN A 109 -13.48 -16.06 8.66
N TYR A 110 -12.21 -16.33 8.32
CA TYR A 110 -11.80 -17.05 7.10
C TYR A 110 -10.66 -18.05 7.34
#